data_AF-A0A091KTL2-F1
#
_entry.id   AF-A0A091KTL2-F1
#
_cell.length_a   1.000
_cell.length_b   1.000
_cell.length_c   1.000
_cell.angle_alpha   90.00
_cell.angle_beta   90.00
_cell.angle_gamma   90.00
#
_symmetry.space_group_name_H-M   'P 1'
#
loop_
_entity.id
_entity.type
_entity.pdbx_description
1 polymer ?
#
loop_
_entity_poly.entity_id
_entity_poly.type
_entity_poly.pdbx_seq_one_letter_code
_entity_poly.pdbx_strand_id
1 'polypeptide(L)'
;TTPLCEVCQFAVKVAESLLENNVTEEQLVNDIEKVCYMLPHGVIGQCKDFVDSYGKAVVIMLLEATDPTAICTMLHCCPRSGDAYRGAAALEKLVVDAGTFCNVCQIFITY
;
A
#
# COMPACT_ATOMS: atom_id res chain seq x y z
N THR A 1 1.27 3.41 14.04
CA THR A 1 0.44 2.85 12.96
C THR A 1 -0.78 3.72 12.79
N THR A 2 -1.28 3.94 11.57
CA THR A 2 -2.47 4.76 11.31
C THR A 2 -3.73 3.86 11.26
N PRO A 3 -4.94 4.36 11.58
CA PRO A 3 -6.17 3.57 11.46
C PRO A 3 -6.37 2.99 10.05
N LEU A 4 -5.97 3.73 9.02
CA LEU A 4 -6.00 3.28 7.63
C LEU A 4 -5.04 2.11 7.36
N CYS A 5 -3.85 2.13 7.98
CA CYS A 5 -2.89 1.03 7.88
C CYS A 5 -3.45 -0.25 8.52
N GLU A 6 -4.09 -0.15 9.69
CA GLU A 6 -4.71 -1.30 10.37
C GLU A 6 -5.87 -1.89 9.56
N VAL A 7 -6.76 -1.04 9.04
CA VAL A 7 -7.87 -1.47 8.18
C VAL A 7 -7.34 -2.16 6.92
N CYS A 8 -6.31 -1.60 6.28
CA CYS A 8 -5.70 -2.22 5.10
C CYS A 8 -5.11 -3.59 5.44
N GLN A 9 -4.31 -3.70 6.51
CA GLN A 9 -3.69 -4.95 6.89
C GLN A 9 -4.73 -6.03 7.24
N PHE A 10 -5.81 -5.63 7.91
CA PHE A 10 -6.94 -6.52 8.19
C PHE A 10 -7.62 -6.98 6.89
N ALA A 11 -7.91 -6.07 5.96
CA ALA A 11 -8.53 -6.41 4.68
C ALA A 11 -7.67 -7.37 3.86
N VAL A 12 -6.35 -7.17 3.82
CA VAL A 12 -5.42 -8.07 3.11
C VAL A 12 -5.41 -9.46 3.74
N LYS A 13 -5.36 -9.57 5.08
CA LYS A 13 -5.45 -10.87 5.77
C LYS A 13 -6.77 -11.59 5.53
N VAL A 14 -7.87 -10.86 5.49
CA VAL A 14 -9.19 -11.45 5.17
C VAL A 14 -9.21 -11.93 3.73
N ALA A 15 -8.66 -11.17 2.79
CA ALA A 15 -8.57 -11.58 1.39
C ALA A 15 -7.71 -12.84 1.23
N GLU A 16 -6.54 -12.90 1.87
CA GLU A 16 -5.68 -14.08 1.92
C GLU A 16 -6.45 -15.30 2.45
N SER A 17 -7.12 -15.16 3.60
CA SER A 17 -7.90 -16.25 4.18
C SER A 17 -9.05 -16.72 3.27
N LEU A 18 -9.71 -15.82 2.55
CA LEU A 18 -10.75 -16.20 1.60
C LEU A 18 -10.20 -16.95 0.38
N LEU A 19 -8.96 -16.64 -0.03
CA LEU A 19 -8.28 -17.33 -1.12
C LEU A 19 -7.77 -18.72 -0.70
N GLU A 20 -7.31 -18.88 0.54
CA GLU A 20 -6.90 -20.18 1.10
C GLU A 20 -8.09 -21.13 1.32
N ASN A 21 -9.29 -20.60 1.59
CA ASN A 21 -10.48 -21.39 1.87
C ASN A 21 -11.20 -21.84 0.60
N ASN A 22 -10.93 -23.07 0.15
CA ASN A 22 -11.72 -23.82 -0.84
C ASN A 22 -11.81 -23.22 -2.27
N VAL A 23 -10.98 -22.22 -2.61
CA VAL A 23 -10.89 -21.72 -3.99
C VAL A 23 -9.73 -22.43 -4.69
N THR A 24 -10.01 -23.10 -5.81
CA THR A 24 -8.93 -23.66 -6.65
C THR A 24 -8.30 -22.55 -7.49
N GLU A 25 -7.01 -22.68 -7.82
CA GLU A 25 -6.32 -21.75 -8.73
C GLU A 25 -7.12 -21.52 -10.03
N GLU A 26 -7.74 -22.60 -10.54
CA GLU A 26 -8.57 -22.62 -11.73
C GLU A 26 -9.84 -21.77 -11.58
N GLN A 27 -10.48 -21.81 -10.40
CA GLN A 27 -11.62 -20.97 -10.10
C GLN A 27 -11.24 -19.49 -10.08
N LEU A 28 -10.07 -19.16 -9.53
CA LEU A 28 -9.59 -17.78 -9.45
C LEU A 28 -9.21 -17.23 -10.83
N VAL A 29 -8.56 -18.03 -11.68
CA VAL A 29 -8.28 -17.65 -13.08
C VAL A 29 -9.57 -17.38 -13.85
N ASN A 30 -10.59 -18.23 -13.69
CA ASN A 30 -11.89 -18.02 -14.31
C ASN A 30 -12.58 -16.74 -13.83
N ASP A 31 -12.42 -16.39 -12.55
CA ASP A 31 -12.96 -15.15 -12.00
C ASP A 31 -12.21 -13.91 -12.51
N ILE A 32 -10.90 -14.00 -12.73
CA ILE A 32 -10.11 -12.95 -13.39
C ILE A 32 -10.54 -12.81 -14.86
N GLU A 33 -10.83 -13.90 -15.57
CA GLU A 33 -11.31 -13.85 -16.96
C GLU A 33 -12.64 -13.08 -17.07
N LYS A 34 -13.51 -13.16 -16.05
CA LYS A 34 -14.77 -12.40 -16.01
C LYS A 34 -14.54 -10.88 -16.04
N VAL A 35 -13.43 -10.40 -15.50
CA VAL A 35 -13.04 -8.98 -15.54
C VAL A 35 -12.82 -8.51 -16.97
N CYS A 36 -12.32 -9.39 -17.86
CA CYS A 36 -12.12 -9.04 -19.27
C CYS A 36 -13.42 -8.62 -19.97
N TYR A 37 -14.57 -9.13 -19.55
CA TYR A 37 -15.87 -8.75 -20.13
C TYR A 37 -16.40 -7.40 -19.62
N MET A 38 -15.78 -6.82 -18.60
CA MET A 38 -16.09 -5.48 -18.11
C MET A 38 -15.30 -4.39 -18.87
N LEU A 39 -14.31 -4.79 -19.68
CA LEU A 39 -13.49 -3.88 -20.47
C LEU A 39 -14.15 -3.53 -21.82
N PRO A 40 -13.74 -2.42 -22.45
CA PRO A 40 -14.20 -2.07 -23.80
C PRO A 40 -13.95 -3.19 -24.81
N HIS A 41 -14.89 -3.40 -25.74
CA HIS A 41 -14.83 -4.49 -26.73
C HIS A 41 -13.48 -4.63 -27.47
N GLY A 42 -12.80 -3.51 -27.75
CA GLY A 42 -11.53 -3.51 -28.47
C GLY A 42 -10.36 -4.17 -27.72
N VAL A 43 -10.45 -4.38 -26.40
CA VAL A 43 -9.36 -4.93 -25.58
C VAL A 43 -9.69 -6.29 -24.95
N ILE A 44 -10.90 -6.81 -25.13
CA ILE A 44 -11.34 -8.08 -24.52
C ILE A 44 -10.43 -9.24 -24.95
N GLY A 45 -10.10 -9.34 -26.23
CA GLY A 45 -9.21 -10.38 -26.75
C GLY A 45 -7.83 -10.35 -26.10
N GLN A 46 -7.21 -9.17 -26.03
CA GLN A 46 -5.90 -8.98 -25.40
C GLN A 46 -5.93 -9.29 -23.90
N CYS A 47 -7.03 -8.95 -23.21
CA CYS A 47 -7.21 -9.30 -21.81
C CYS A 47 -7.28 -10.81 -21.62
N LYS A 48 -8.05 -11.52 -22.45
CA LYS A 48 -8.15 -12.98 -22.40
C LYS A 48 -6.80 -13.64 -22.68
N ASP A 49 -6.11 -13.23 -23.74
CA ASP A 49 -4.78 -13.77 -24.07
C ASP A 49 -3.79 -13.58 -22.92
N PHE A 50 -3.87 -12.45 -22.21
CA PHE A 50 -3.08 -12.19 -21.01
C PHE A 50 -3.47 -13.12 -19.85
N VAL A 51 -4.76 -13.30 -19.57
CA VAL A 51 -5.24 -14.18 -18.51
C VAL A 51 -4.89 -15.64 -18.81
N ASP A 52 -5.00 -16.08 -20.06
CA ASP A 52 -4.63 -17.44 -20.47
C ASP A 52 -3.12 -17.68 -20.34
N SER A 53 -2.30 -16.68 -20.66
CA SER A 53 -0.84 -16.79 -20.63
C SER A 53 -0.25 -16.62 -19.22
N TYR A 54 -0.83 -15.74 -18.40
CA TYR A 54 -0.24 -15.29 -17.14
C TYR A 54 -1.15 -15.43 -15.93
N GLY A 55 -2.44 -15.69 -16.10
CA GLY A 55 -3.43 -15.72 -15.02
C GLY A 55 -3.04 -16.67 -13.90
N LYS A 56 -2.59 -17.90 -14.24
CA LYS A 56 -2.12 -18.86 -13.23
C LYS A 56 -0.92 -18.36 -12.44
N ALA A 57 0.07 -17.77 -13.11
CA ALA A 57 1.24 -17.20 -12.45
C ALA A 57 0.88 -16.00 -11.57
N VAL A 58 -0.06 -15.15 -12.01
CA VAL A 58 -0.58 -14.02 -11.22
C VAL A 58 -1.29 -14.52 -9.97
N VAL A 59 -2.11 -15.56 -10.08
CA VAL A 59 -2.78 -16.20 -8.94
C VAL A 59 -1.78 -16.76 -7.93
N ILE A 60 -0.78 -17.51 -8.38
CA ILE A 60 0.26 -18.07 -7.51
C ILE A 60 1.03 -16.94 -6.82
N MET A 61 1.44 -15.91 -7.54
CA MET A 61 2.13 -14.76 -6.95
C MET A 61 1.25 -14.05 -5.91
N LEU A 62 -0.06 -13.93 -6.13
CA LEU A 62 -0.97 -13.32 -5.16
C LEU A 62 -1.13 -14.16 -3.89
N LEU A 63 -1.13 -15.49 -4.03
CA LEU A 63 -1.17 -16.43 -2.90
C LEU A 63 0.15 -16.47 -2.12
N GLU A 64 1.28 -16.24 -2.79
CA GLU A 64 2.61 -16.27 -2.17
C GLU A 64 3.05 -14.90 -1.61
N ALA A 65 2.51 -13.78 -2.11
CA ALA A 65 2.98 -12.41 -1.82
C ALA A 65 2.13 -11.64 -0.80
N THR A 66 1.49 -12.33 0.14
CA THR A 66 0.60 -11.74 1.14
C THR A 66 1.32 -11.25 2.40
N ASP A 67 2.46 -10.54 2.30
CA ASP A 67 2.85 -9.71 3.44
C ASP A 67 1.88 -8.51 3.50
N PRO A 68 0.96 -8.44 4.49
CA PRO A 68 -0.02 -7.37 4.57
C PRO A 68 0.66 -6.01 4.75
N THR A 69 1.87 -6.02 5.32
CA THR A 69 2.66 -4.81 5.52
C THR A 69 3.20 -4.28 4.20
N ALA A 70 3.81 -5.13 3.37
CA ALA A 70 4.30 -4.75 2.04
C ALA A 70 3.18 -4.25 1.12
N ILE A 71 2.04 -4.96 1.07
CA ILE A 71 0.89 -4.57 0.24
C ILE A 71 0.34 -3.22 0.70
N CYS A 72 0.09 -3.05 2.00
CA CYS A 72 -0.44 -1.79 2.52
C CYS A 72 0.55 -0.63 2.44
N THR A 73 1.85 -0.92 2.41
CA THR A 73 2.90 0.08 2.13
C THR A 73 2.88 0.50 0.66
N MET A 74 2.72 -0.45 -0.26
CA MET A 74 2.60 -0.19 -1.71
C MET A 74 1.34 0.63 -2.03
N LEU A 75 0.23 0.33 -1.36
CA LEU A 75 -1.02 1.08 -1.45
C LEU A 75 -0.98 2.42 -0.71
N HIS A 76 0.15 2.79 -0.10
CA HIS A 76 0.34 4.00 0.70
C HIS A 76 -0.59 4.12 1.93
N CYS A 77 -1.24 3.03 2.34
CA CYS A 77 -2.03 2.95 3.57
C CYS A 77 -1.15 2.91 4.82
N CYS A 78 0.01 2.26 4.72
CA CYS A 78 1.03 2.17 5.77
C CYS A 78 2.27 3.00 5.41
N PRO A 79 2.98 3.57 6.41
CA PRO A 79 4.27 4.22 6.17
C PRO A 79 5.29 3.19 5.67
N ARG A 80 6.17 3.59 4.74
CA ARG A 80 7.30 2.73 4.36
C ARG A 80 8.19 2.51 5.58
N SER A 81 8.91 1.39 5.63
CA SER A 81 9.82 1.05 6.73
C SER A 81 10.94 2.08 6.99
N GLY A 82 11.07 3.13 6.14
CA GLY A 82 11.92 4.31 6.33
C GLY A 82 11.18 5.63 6.58
N ASP A 83 9.84 5.66 6.52
CA ASP A 83 9.01 6.86 6.74
C ASP A 83 8.49 6.95 8.19
N ALA A 84 8.59 5.88 8.98
CA ALA A 84 8.32 5.93 10.42
C ALA A 84 9.23 6.93 11.17
N TYR A 85 10.39 7.29 10.59
CA TYR A 85 11.28 8.35 11.07
C TYR A 85 11.07 9.71 10.37
N ARG A 86 10.17 9.82 9.39
CA ARG A 86 9.81 11.11 8.78
C ARG A 86 8.55 11.73 9.39
N GLY A 87 7.82 10.97 10.20
CA GLY A 87 6.84 11.52 11.15
C GLY A 87 7.48 12.22 12.36
N ALA A 88 8.72 11.86 12.71
CA ALA A 88 9.51 12.58 13.71
C ALA A 88 10.13 13.86 13.13
N ALA A 89 10.55 13.85 11.86
CA ALA A 89 11.10 15.04 11.19
C ALA A 89 10.04 16.13 10.87
N ALA A 90 8.75 15.78 10.80
CA ALA A 90 7.68 16.78 10.71
C ALA A 90 7.39 17.45 12.07
N LEU A 91 7.80 16.84 13.19
CA LEU A 91 7.77 17.45 14.53
C LEU A 91 9.02 18.31 14.81
N GLU A 92 10.01 18.32 13.93
CA GLU A 92 11.17 19.20 14.07
C GLU A 92 10.87 20.64 13.58
N LYS A 93 9.83 20.79 12.73
CA LYS A 93 9.36 22.12 12.28
C LYS A 93 8.51 22.88 13.30
N LEU A 94 8.11 22.25 14.41
CA LEU A 94 7.33 22.90 15.48
C LEU A 94 8.20 23.35 16.67
N VAL A 95 9.50 23.03 16.70
CA VAL A 95 10.43 23.45 17.77
C VAL A 95 11.20 24.72 17.41
N VAL A 96 10.94 25.33 16.24
CA VAL A 96 11.38 26.70 15.95
C VAL A 96 10.31 27.69 16.40
N ASP A 97 10.08 27.84 17.71
CA ASP A 97 9.60 29.13 18.26
C ASP A 97 9.75 29.28 19.79
N ALA A 98 10.99 29.23 20.28
CA ALA A 98 11.34 29.81 21.59
C ALA A 98 12.82 30.26 21.63
N GLY A 99 13.70 29.65 20.83
CA GLY A 99 15.13 30.00 20.76
C GLY A 99 15.46 31.22 19.89
N THR A 100 14.62 31.54 18.89
CA THR A 100 14.90 32.64 17.96
C THR A 100 14.77 34.01 18.63
N PHE A 101 13.80 34.18 19.53
CA PHE A 101 13.65 35.41 20.33
C PHE A 101 14.84 35.64 21.29
N CYS A 102 15.44 34.57 21.85
CA CYS A 102 16.57 34.70 22.78
C CYS A 102 17.83 35.22 22.09
N ASN A 103 18.10 34.75 20.86
CA ASN A 103 19.22 35.24 20.04
C ASN A 103 19.07 36.71 19.66
N VAL A 104 17.84 37.17 19.38
CA VAL A 104 17.57 38.58 19.11
C VAL A 104 17.81 39.44 20.36
N CYS A 105 17.38 39.00 21.54
CA CYS A 105 17.70 39.70 22.80
C CYS A 105 19.22 39.79 23.06
N GLN A 106 20.00 38.75 22.75
CA GLN A 106 21.44 38.76 22.97
C GLN A 106 22.18 39.80 22.10
N ILE A 107 21.67 40.07 20.89
CA ILE A 107 22.22 41.10 20.00
C ILE A 107 22.05 42.50 20.61
N PHE A 108 20.95 42.76 21.32
CA PHE A 108 20.68 44.07 21.93
C PHE A 108 21.39 44.31 23.27
N ILE A 109 21.76 43.26 24.01
CA ILE A 109 22.45 43.39 25.31
C ILE A 109 23.97 43.59 25.13
N THR A 110 24.49 43.39 23.91
CA THR A 110 25.92 43.48 23.60
C THR A 110 26.31 44.79 22.87
N TYR A 111 25.48 45.83 22.93
CA TYR A 111 25.80 47.19 22.45
C TYR A 111 25.81 48.19 23.61
#